data_AF-A0AAN6P5M0-F1
#
_entry.id   AF-A0AAN6P5M0-F1
#
_cell.length_a   1.000
_cell.length_b   1.000
_cell.length_c   1.000
_cell.angle_alpha   90.00
_cell.angle_beta   90.00
_cell.angle_gamma   90.00
#
_symmetry.space_group_name_H-M   'P 1'
#
loop_
_entity.id
_entity.type
_entity.pdbx_description
1 polymer ?
#
loop_
_entity_poly.entity_id
_entity_poly.type
_entity_poly.pdbx_seq_one_letter_code
_entity_poly.pdbx_strand_id
1 'polypeptide(L)'
;MRTLAGRRSGVGLGRGSPPPAFHSPPAFHSPPAFHSPPAFQWVFLQTKQILELETEAAVRDRLGKLPCDLEATYEEIYEKIKARNKHDRALADRAFKWVMCACEPLSSEELLSATRLEPESDVFDLSAEITESQLLHLCNNLLLLD
;
A
#
# COMPACT_ATOMS: atom_id res chain seq x y z
N MET A 1 -7.86 -56.44 69.12
CA MET A 1 -7.81 -55.17 69.87
C MET A 1 -8.60 -54.12 69.10
N ARG A 2 -9.56 -53.47 69.78
CA ARG A 2 -10.41 -52.39 69.26
C ARG A 2 -9.58 -51.11 69.07
N THR A 3 -9.90 -50.28 68.07
CA THR A 3 -10.12 -48.83 68.28
C THR A 3 -10.85 -48.19 67.10
N LEU A 4 -11.73 -47.27 67.49
CA LEU A 4 -12.72 -46.51 66.74
C LEU A 4 -12.18 -45.16 66.24
N ALA A 5 -12.94 -44.61 65.28
CA ALA A 5 -13.25 -43.20 65.07
C ALA A 5 -12.24 -42.30 64.32
N GLY A 6 -12.77 -41.61 63.30
CA GLY A 6 -12.09 -40.52 62.61
C GLY A 6 -12.91 -39.91 61.48
N ARG A 7 -14.12 -39.43 61.78
CA ARG A 7 -15.00 -38.70 60.86
C ARG A 7 -14.35 -37.34 60.52
N ARG A 8 -14.07 -37.05 59.25
CA ARG A 8 -13.95 -35.68 58.74
C ARG A 8 -14.70 -35.55 57.41
N SER A 9 -15.82 -34.84 57.48
CA SER A 9 -16.46 -34.18 56.35
C SER A 9 -15.48 -33.19 55.72
N GLY A 10 -15.39 -33.21 54.40
CA GLY A 10 -14.61 -32.27 53.62
C GLY A 10 -15.17 -32.18 52.20
N VAL A 11 -16.23 -31.38 52.07
CA VAL A 11 -16.45 -30.39 50.98
C VAL A 11 -16.25 -30.88 49.54
N GLY A 12 -17.39 -31.06 48.85
CA GLY A 12 -17.65 -30.50 47.52
C GLY A 12 -16.70 -30.84 46.38
N LEU A 13 -16.93 -31.98 45.73
CA LEU A 13 -16.53 -32.19 44.32
C LEU A 13 -17.39 -31.29 43.42
N GLY A 14 -17.00 -30.03 43.31
CA GLY A 14 -17.47 -29.14 42.24
C GLY A 14 -16.91 -29.66 40.92
N ARG A 15 -17.77 -30.26 40.10
CA ARG A 15 -17.48 -30.50 38.67
C ARG A 15 -17.29 -29.13 38.03
N GLY A 16 -16.05 -28.69 37.87
CA GLY A 16 -15.72 -27.60 36.97
C GLY A 16 -15.99 -28.07 35.55
N SER A 17 -17.01 -27.51 34.91
CA SER A 17 -17.22 -27.66 33.47
C SER A 17 -15.95 -27.22 32.72
N PRO A 18 -15.54 -27.92 31.65
CA PRO A 18 -14.47 -27.40 30.81
C PRO A 18 -14.89 -26.04 30.23
N PRO A 19 -13.95 -25.09 30.05
CA PRO A 19 -14.25 -23.82 29.40
C PRO A 19 -14.80 -24.09 27.99
N PRO A 20 -15.78 -23.32 27.50
CA PRO A 20 -16.26 -23.46 26.14
C PRO A 20 -15.07 -23.27 25.19
N ALA A 21 -14.94 -24.18 24.22
CA ALA A 21 -13.95 -24.06 23.17
C ALA A 21 -14.09 -22.66 22.55
N PHE A 22 -13.02 -21.87 22.61
CA PHE A 22 -12.94 -20.63 21.85
C PHE A 22 -13.02 -21.03 20.39
N HIS A 23 -14.23 -20.92 19.83
CA HIS A 23 -14.44 -20.99 18.39
C HIS A 23 -13.48 -19.97 17.78
N SER A 24 -12.49 -20.46 17.04
CA SER A 24 -11.63 -19.60 16.25
C SER A 24 -12.54 -18.71 15.39
N PRO A 25 -12.32 -17.38 15.38
CA PRO A 25 -13.11 -16.52 14.51
C PRO A 25 -12.96 -17.04 13.08
N PRO A 26 -14.05 -17.05 12.28
CA PRO A 26 -13.96 -17.44 10.88
C PRO A 26 -12.91 -16.52 10.23
N ALA A 27 -12.04 -17.12 9.41
CA ALA A 27 -11.08 -16.37 8.62
C ALA A 27 -11.84 -15.24 7.93
N PHE A 28 -11.50 -13.99 8.26
CA PHE A 28 -11.94 -12.84 7.51
C PHE A 28 -11.45 -13.08 6.09
N HIS A 29 -12.36 -13.52 5.21
CA HIS A 29 -12.12 -13.50 3.79
C HIS A 29 -11.89 -12.03 3.46
N SER A 30 -10.63 -11.65 3.24
CA SER A 30 -10.30 -10.35 2.70
C SER A 30 -11.19 -10.12 1.48
N PRO A 31 -11.87 -8.97 1.41
CA PRO A 31 -12.71 -8.66 0.26
C PRO A 31 -11.87 -8.80 -1.02
N PRO A 32 -12.44 -9.33 -2.11
CA PRO A 32 -11.71 -9.43 -3.36
C PRO A 32 -11.25 -8.03 -3.77
N ALA A 33 -9.94 -7.86 -3.93
CA ALA A 33 -9.37 -6.64 -4.46
C ALA A 33 -10.02 -6.36 -5.82
N PHE A 34 -10.77 -5.27 -5.92
CA PHE A 34 -11.33 -4.82 -7.19
C PHE A 34 -10.18 -4.31 -8.05
N HIS A 35 -9.52 -5.21 -8.77
CA HIS A 35 -8.54 -4.82 -9.78
C HIS A 35 -9.28 -4.10 -10.91
N SER A 36 -9.14 -2.78 -10.96
CA SER A 36 -9.65 -2.00 -12.08
C SER A 36 -8.99 -2.46 -13.38
N PRO A 37 -9.72 -2.50 -14.52
CA PRO A 37 -9.12 -2.86 -15.79
C PRO A 37 -7.97 -1.91 -16.13
N PRO A 38 -6.86 -2.38 -16.75
CA PRO A 38 -5.72 -1.53 -17.11
C PRO A 38 -6.11 -0.36 -18.03
N ALA A 39 -7.17 -0.53 -18.83
CA ALA A 39 -7.74 0.54 -19.66
C ALA A 39 -8.33 1.70 -18.84
N PHE A 40 -8.82 1.45 -17.63
CA PHE A 40 -9.36 2.51 -16.76
C PHE A 40 -8.23 3.38 -16.18
N GLN A 41 -7.13 2.74 -15.74
CA GLN A 41 -5.94 3.47 -15.30
C GLN A 41 -5.31 4.27 -16.45
N TRP A 42 -5.27 3.71 -17.66
CA TRP A 42 -4.82 4.41 -18.86
C TRP A 42 -5.62 5.70 -19.14
N VAL A 43 -6.96 5.59 -19.19
CA VAL A 43 -7.85 6.75 -19.40
C VAL A 43 -7.66 7.78 -18.30
N PHE A 44 -7.55 7.34 -17.04
CA PHE A 44 -7.29 8.22 -15.91
C PHE A 44 -5.99 9.01 -16.07
N LEU A 45 -4.88 8.33 -16.42
CA LEU A 45 -3.57 8.97 -16.61
C LEU A 45 -3.59 9.97 -17.77
N GLN A 46 -4.19 9.62 -18.91
CA GLN A 46 -4.34 10.54 -20.03
C GLN A 46 -5.19 11.76 -19.67
N THR A 47 -6.29 11.54 -18.93
CA THR A 47 -7.16 12.63 -18.47
C THR A 47 -6.39 13.58 -17.55
N LYS A 48 -5.60 13.06 -16.61
CA LYS A 48 -4.78 13.88 -15.72
C LYS A 48 -3.79 14.76 -16.49
N GLN A 49 -3.12 14.21 -17.49
CA GLN A 49 -2.19 14.98 -18.34
C GLN A 49 -2.88 16.09 -19.12
N ILE A 50 -4.11 15.88 -19.58
CA ILE A 50 -4.88 16.93 -20.27
C ILE A 50 -5.31 18.02 -19.29
N LEU A 51 -5.69 17.65 -18.06
CA LEU A 51 -6.09 18.60 -17.02
C LEU A 51 -4.94 19.48 -16.51
N GLU A 52 -3.68 19.10 -16.73
CA GLU A 52 -2.51 19.93 -16.43
C GLU A 52 -2.27 21.04 -17.48
N LEU A 53 -2.98 21.03 -18.61
CA LEU A 53 -2.81 22.01 -19.69
C LEU A 53 -3.75 23.20 -19.50
N GLU A 54 -3.18 24.40 -19.48
CA GLU A 54 -3.94 25.63 -19.21
C GLU A 54 -4.61 26.24 -20.47
N THR A 55 -4.07 25.98 -21.65
CA THR A 55 -4.52 26.63 -22.90
C THR A 55 -5.25 25.64 -23.81
N GLU A 56 -6.31 26.11 -24.49
CA GLU A 56 -7.03 25.31 -25.46
C GLU A 56 -6.12 24.80 -26.60
N ALA A 57 -5.15 25.61 -27.01
CA ALA A 57 -4.16 25.22 -28.02
C ALA A 57 -3.30 24.04 -27.55
N ALA A 58 -2.83 24.06 -26.30
CA ALA A 58 -2.07 22.96 -25.72
C ALA A 58 -2.93 21.69 -25.58
N VAL A 59 -4.20 21.83 -25.17
CA VAL A 59 -5.15 20.70 -25.10
C VAL A 59 -5.34 20.07 -26.48
N ARG A 60 -5.56 20.87 -27.53
CA ARG A 60 -5.74 20.37 -28.90
C ARG A 60 -4.48 19.68 -29.44
N ASP A 61 -3.30 20.26 -29.19
CA ASP A 61 -2.04 19.63 -29.60
C ASP A 61 -1.81 18.30 -28.86
N ARG A 62 -2.11 18.24 -27.56
CA ARG A 62 -1.99 17.01 -26.78
C ARG A 62 -2.97 15.94 -27.24
N LEU A 63 -4.21 16.29 -27.52
CA LEU A 63 -5.22 15.35 -28.05
C LEU A 63 -4.76 14.71 -29.37
N GLY A 64 -3.99 15.42 -30.20
CA GLY A 64 -3.41 14.89 -31.43
C GLY A 64 -2.17 14.00 -31.24
N LYS A 65 -1.58 13.97 -30.04
CA LYS A 65 -0.35 13.25 -29.69
C LYS A 65 -0.55 12.32 -28.50
N LEU A 66 -1.78 11.88 -28.25
CA LEU A 66 -2.04 10.94 -27.16
C LEU A 66 -1.37 9.59 -27.48
N PRO A 67 -0.71 8.97 -26.50
CA PRO A 67 -0.13 7.64 -26.67
C PRO A 67 -1.22 6.64 -27.04
N CYS A 68 -0.95 5.81 -28.05
CA CYS A 68 -1.94 4.87 -28.61
C CYS A 68 -2.21 3.66 -27.70
N ASP A 69 -1.28 3.34 -26.81
CA ASP A 69 -1.37 2.20 -25.92
C ASP A 69 -0.91 2.55 -24.49
N LEU A 70 -1.12 1.57 -23.62
CA LEU A 70 -0.76 1.64 -22.21
C LEU A 70 0.76 1.72 -22.03
N GLU A 71 1.53 0.99 -22.84
CA GLU A 71 2.99 0.93 -22.76
C GLU A 71 3.63 2.30 -23.04
N ALA A 72 3.27 2.94 -24.15
CA ALA A 72 3.74 4.28 -24.49
C ALA A 72 3.32 5.32 -23.45
N THR A 73 2.15 5.13 -22.81
CA THR A 73 1.70 6.01 -21.71
C THR A 73 2.61 5.86 -20.49
N TYR A 74 2.94 4.63 -20.09
CA TYR A 74 3.88 4.39 -19.01
C TYR A 74 5.28 4.89 -19.34
N GLU A 75 5.77 4.67 -20.55
CA GLU A 75 7.09 5.13 -20.99
C GLU A 75 7.19 6.66 -20.93
N GLU A 76 6.20 7.39 -21.46
CA GLU A 76 6.18 8.85 -21.40
C GLU A 76 6.19 9.36 -19.94
N ILE A 77 5.41 8.71 -19.07
CA ILE A 77 5.36 9.10 -17.65
C ILE A 77 6.67 8.77 -16.93
N TYR A 78 7.27 7.61 -17.22
CA TYR A 78 8.52 7.20 -16.60
C TYR A 78 9.69 8.09 -17.05
N GLU A 79 9.72 8.51 -18.32
CA GLU A 79 10.68 9.50 -18.80
C GLU A 79 10.53 10.86 -18.10
N LYS A 80 9.29 11.30 -17.80
CA LYS A 80 9.06 12.49 -16.96
C LYS A 80 9.64 12.33 -15.56
N ILE A 81 9.55 11.14 -14.96
CA ILE A 81 10.14 10.85 -13.64
C ILE A 81 11.67 10.86 -13.74
N LYS A 82 12.26 10.27 -14.79
CA LYS A 82 13.71 10.26 -15.02
C LYS A 82 14.29 11.66 -15.20
N ALA A 83 13.53 12.58 -15.78
CA ALA A 83 13.93 13.97 -15.99
C ALA A 83 13.91 14.83 -14.70
N ARG A 84 13.35 14.32 -13.59
CA ARG A 84 13.37 15.02 -12.29
C ARG A 84 14.78 15.05 -11.69
N ASN A 85 14.95 15.86 -10.64
CA ASN A 85 16.22 15.91 -9.90
C ASN A 85 16.54 14.56 -9.25
N LYS A 86 17.83 14.34 -8.91
CA LYS A 86 18.32 13.05 -8.40
C LYS A 86 17.58 12.58 -7.13
N HIS A 87 17.22 13.49 -6.23
CA HIS A 87 16.57 13.14 -4.96
C HIS A 87 15.10 12.75 -5.17
N ASP A 88 14.35 13.55 -5.92
CA ASP A 88 12.97 13.27 -6.31
C ASP A 88 12.84 11.94 -7.04
N ARG A 89 13.73 11.71 -8.00
CA ARG A 89 13.79 10.46 -8.75
C ARG A 89 14.08 9.27 -7.84
N ALA A 90 15.03 9.40 -6.91
CA ALA A 90 15.38 8.33 -5.98
C ALA A 90 14.21 7.95 -5.07
N LEU A 91 13.35 8.90 -4.70
CA LEU A 91 12.13 8.64 -3.95
C LEU A 91 11.10 7.87 -4.76
N ALA A 92 10.83 8.30 -5.99
CA ALA A 92 9.92 7.60 -6.90
C ALA A 92 10.42 6.18 -7.23
N ASP A 93 11.71 6.01 -7.53
CA ASP A 93 12.31 4.70 -7.82
C ASP A 93 12.23 3.76 -6.60
N ARG A 94 12.39 4.27 -5.37
CA ARG A 94 12.18 3.48 -4.15
C ARG A 94 10.73 3.05 -3.99
N ALA A 95 9.78 3.96 -4.22
CA ALA A 95 8.36 3.65 -4.14
C ALA A 95 7.98 2.53 -5.10
N PHE A 96 8.42 2.63 -6.35
CA PHE A 96 8.19 1.59 -7.35
C PHE A 96 8.82 0.26 -6.94
N LYS A 97 10.05 0.26 -6.43
CA LYS A 97 10.69 -0.99 -5.94
C LYS A 97 9.89 -1.64 -4.83
N TRP A 98 9.44 -0.89 -3.83
CA TRP A 98 8.64 -1.43 -2.75
C TRP A 98 7.31 -2.01 -3.25
N VAL A 99 6.59 -1.29 -4.12
CA VAL A 99 5.34 -1.78 -4.71
C VAL A 99 5.55 -3.01 -5.59
N MET A 100 6.64 -3.07 -6.37
CA MET A 100 6.95 -4.22 -7.23
C MET A 100 7.41 -5.46 -6.45
N CYS A 101 8.01 -5.28 -5.27
CA CYS A 101 8.55 -6.37 -4.47
C CYS A 101 7.64 -6.82 -3.32
N ALA A 102 6.59 -6.06 -3.00
CA ALA A 102 5.68 -6.40 -1.92
C ALA A 102 4.81 -7.62 -2.27
N CYS A 103 4.69 -8.56 -1.32
CA CYS A 103 3.83 -9.73 -1.48
C CYS A 103 2.34 -9.38 -1.36
N GLU A 104 2.02 -8.34 -0.61
CA GLU A 104 0.66 -7.83 -0.38
C GLU A 104 0.64 -6.31 -0.63
N PRO A 105 -0.53 -5.70 -0.96
CA PRO A 105 -0.64 -4.26 -1.14
C PRO A 105 -0.19 -3.54 0.13
N LEU A 106 0.78 -2.62 -0.01
CA LEU A 106 1.25 -1.77 1.08
C LEU A 106 0.22 -0.68 1.35
N SER A 107 -0.05 -0.41 2.62
CA SER A 107 -0.82 0.78 3.00
C SER A 107 -0.03 2.06 2.68
N SER A 108 -0.77 3.17 2.56
CA SER A 108 -0.21 4.50 2.31
C SER A 108 0.89 4.88 3.33
N GLU A 109 0.69 4.56 4.61
CA GLU A 109 1.67 4.81 5.67
C GLU A 109 2.92 3.92 5.59
N GLU A 110 2.74 2.64 5.25
CA GLU A 110 3.84 1.70 5.08
C GLU A 110 4.71 2.08 3.89
N LEU A 111 4.11 2.46 2.76
CA LEU A 111 4.86 2.89 1.59
C LEU A 111 5.62 4.20 1.87
N LEU A 112 5.00 5.17 2.54
CA LEU A 112 5.68 6.40 2.95
C LEU A 112 6.87 6.13 3.88
N SER A 113 6.72 5.17 4.79
CA SER A 113 7.81 4.76 5.69
C SER A 113 8.92 4.04 4.94
N ALA A 114 8.57 3.14 4.04
CA ALA A 114 9.50 2.34 3.24
C ALA A 114 10.29 3.19 2.24
N THR A 115 9.66 4.21 1.66
CA THR A 115 10.30 5.15 0.73
C THR A 115 11.30 6.08 1.40
N ARG A 116 11.21 6.29 2.72
CA ARG A 116 12.20 7.07 3.49
C ARG A 116 13.50 6.29 3.71
N LEU A 117 13.42 4.96 3.76
CA LEU A 117 14.59 4.10 3.96
C LEU A 117 15.48 4.13 2.71
N GLU A 118 16.74 4.53 2.86
CA GLU A 118 17.74 4.40 1.81
C GLU A 118 18.47 3.06 2.00
N PRO A 119 18.52 2.16 0.99
CA PRO A 119 19.12 0.84 1.16
C PRO A 119 20.64 0.87 1.33
N GLU A 120 21.31 1.95 0.91
CA GLU A 120 22.78 2.09 0.92
C GLU A 120 23.30 2.98 2.05
N SER A 121 22.40 3.57 2.86
CA SER A 121 22.79 4.34 4.02
C SER A 121 21.96 3.94 5.22
N ASP A 122 22.61 3.65 6.36
CA ASP A 122 21.94 3.46 7.66
C ASP A 122 21.28 4.75 8.18
N VAL A 123 21.18 5.78 7.34
CA VAL A 123 20.62 7.07 7.65
C VAL A 123 19.17 7.05 7.22
N PHE A 124 18.27 7.00 8.21
CA PHE A 124 16.92 7.50 8.00
C PHE A 124 17.05 8.96 7.57
N ASP A 125 16.81 9.26 6.30
CA ASP A 125 16.73 10.64 5.85
C ASP A 125 15.38 11.21 6.30
N LEU A 126 15.30 11.49 7.61
CA LEU A 126 14.17 12.13 8.28
C LEU A 126 13.97 13.57 7.78
N SER A 127 14.85 14.09 6.92
CA SER A 127 14.76 15.45 6.39
C SER A 127 13.69 15.61 5.31
N ALA A 128 13.22 14.52 4.73
CA ALA A 128 12.16 14.52 3.73
C ALA A 128 10.88 13.93 4.33
N GLU A 129 10.19 14.71 5.16
CA GLU A 129 8.83 14.41 5.60
C GLU A 129 7.89 14.54 4.39
N ILE A 130 7.87 13.48 3.56
CA ILE A 130 7.08 13.42 2.34
C ILE A 130 5.65 13.06 2.71
N THR A 131 4.71 13.82 2.17
CA THR A 131 3.27 13.53 2.26
C THR A 131 2.83 12.58 1.16
N GLU A 132 1.68 11.93 1.35
CA GLU A 132 1.07 11.08 0.34
C GLU A 132 0.91 11.80 -1.02
N SER A 133 0.39 13.03 -0.99
CA SER A 133 0.22 13.85 -2.19
C SER A 133 1.53 14.18 -2.90
N GLN A 134 2.61 14.41 -2.15
CA GLN A 134 3.93 14.63 -2.72
C GLN A 134 4.48 13.35 -3.33
N LEU A 135 4.32 12.20 -2.67
CA LEU A 135 4.75 10.91 -3.22
C LEU A 135 4.01 10.57 -4.51
N LEU A 136 2.69 10.75 -4.53
CA LEU A 136 1.87 10.57 -5.73
C LEU A 136 2.29 11.49 -6.87
N HIS A 137 2.58 12.76 -6.54
CA HIS A 137 3.08 13.72 -7.53
C HIS A 137 4.45 13.32 -8.07
N LEU A 138 5.39 12.89 -7.21
CA LEU A 138 6.70 12.39 -7.61
C LEU A 138 6.60 11.18 -8.54
N CYS A 139 5.64 10.30 -8.25
CA CYS A 139 5.33 9.12 -9.07
C CYS A 139 4.42 9.44 -10.27
N ASN A 140 4.11 10.72 -10.55
CA ASN A 140 3.21 11.16 -11.63
C ASN A 140 1.85 10.42 -11.65
N ASN A 141 1.30 10.12 -10.47
CA ASN A 141 0.05 9.35 -10.28
C ASN A 141 0.07 7.92 -10.87
N LEU A 142 1.24 7.33 -11.09
CA LEU A 142 1.36 5.92 -11.47
C LEU A 142 0.99 4.97 -10.34
N LEU A 143 1.08 5.44 -9.10
CA LEU A 143 0.66 4.72 -7.91
C LEU A 143 -0.75 5.14 -7.53
N LEU A 144 -1.56 4.15 -7.16
CA LEU A 144 -2.84 4.35 -6.49
C LEU A 144 -2.64 3.89 -5.04
N LEU A 145 -3.05 4.74 -4.11
CA LEU A 145 -2.95 4.50 -2.69
C LEU A 145 -4.36 4.28 -2.14
N ASP A 146 -4.47 3.36 -1.18
CA ASP A 146 -5.71 2.97 -0.48
C ASP A 146 -6.05 3.91 0.68
#